data_AF-A0A563VJQ5-F1
#
_entry.id   AF-A0A563VJQ5-F1
#
_cell.length_a   1.000
_cell.length_b   1.000
_cell.length_c   1.000
_cell.angle_alpha   90.00
_cell.angle_beta   90.00
_cell.angle_gamma   90.00
#
_symmetry.space_group_name_H-M   'P 1'
#
loop_
_entity.id
_entity.type
_entity.pdbx_description
1 polymer ?
#
loop_
_entity_poly.entity_id
_entity_poly.type
_entity_poly.pdbx_seq_one_letter_code
_entity_poly.pdbx_strand_id
1 'polypeptide(L)'
;MSPSKNQWQFYFFEGKLTWIDGGVHSNRIWLRHIIKYFSEINIDTMKFSPEEKYQCHQYQIIKTILQKKLIDREQAQKMIASRTQEIFCDIFYEENQRKLAIKIIPMTPQQLLAAGFEPSLVITNIKELLQESQQSYVSFIQQGGVSFSFNYAPFITNKEALKHEVPPHIYENFVQYFNGQNTIKNVAFKLDKDLTKLALSIIPYLKTNTIKLGQIEDLPSYVTVDKYFSNSHPTQVAVKKTAIACIDDSPLICKMMNTIVNKAGHQFIGINEPLQAIPQLIRAKPTLIFVDLAMPVINGYELCNQIKKISQLKETPVVMLTGRDFMAERVKAKVMGISDFIGKPIVEEKIMNAIEKYAK
;
A
#
# COMPACT_ATOMS: atom_id res chain seq x y z
N MET A 1 11.85 24.35 6.04
CA MET A 1 11.35 24.16 7.42
C MET A 1 10.12 23.31 7.31
N SER A 2 10.13 22.09 7.87
CA SER A 2 8.90 21.28 7.91
C SER A 2 7.86 22.03 8.72
N PRO A 3 6.60 22.15 8.25
CA PRO A 3 5.53 22.74 9.04
C PRO A 3 5.43 22.04 10.40
N SER A 4 5.09 22.79 11.46
CA SER A 4 4.84 22.18 12.77
C SER A 4 3.68 21.18 12.69
N LYS A 5 3.58 20.24 13.64
CA LYS A 5 2.53 19.18 13.67
C LYS A 5 1.10 19.70 13.49
N ASN A 6 0.87 21.00 13.67
CA ASN A 6 -0.44 21.66 13.68
C ASN A 6 -0.55 22.81 12.66
N GLN A 7 0.26 22.78 11.59
CA GLN A 7 0.22 23.76 10.50
C GLN A 7 -0.02 23.05 9.17
N TRP A 8 -0.94 23.61 8.38
CA TRP A 8 -1.21 23.18 7.01
C TRP A 8 -0.84 24.30 6.06
N GLN A 9 -0.23 23.94 4.93
CA GLN A 9 0.21 24.86 3.89
C GLN A 9 -0.49 24.50 2.60
N PHE A 10 -1.21 25.46 2.03
CA PHE A 10 -1.92 25.32 0.77
C PHE A 10 -1.20 26.14 -0.29
N TYR A 11 -0.82 25.49 -1.38
CA TYR A 11 -0.11 26.11 -2.49
C TYR A 11 -1.10 26.34 -3.63
N PHE A 12 -1.23 27.60 -4.05
CA PHE A 12 -2.14 28.00 -5.11
C PHE A 12 -1.37 28.56 -6.31
N PHE A 13 -1.86 28.24 -7.50
CA PHE A 13 -1.44 28.85 -8.75
C PHE A 13 -2.66 29.26 -9.56
N GLU A 14 -2.73 30.52 -10.00
CA GLU A 14 -3.90 31.08 -10.72
C GLU A 14 -5.25 30.78 -10.03
N GLY A 15 -5.27 30.84 -8.70
CA GLY A 15 -6.47 30.58 -7.89
C GLY A 15 -6.87 29.11 -7.75
N LYS A 16 -6.07 28.18 -8.27
CA LYS A 16 -6.28 26.73 -8.21
C LYS A 16 -5.33 26.08 -7.22
N LEU A 17 -5.78 25.04 -6.53
CA LEU A 17 -4.95 24.30 -5.59
C LEU A 17 -3.96 23.39 -6.35
N THR A 18 -2.66 23.61 -6.11
CA THR A 18 -1.56 22.82 -6.68
C THR A 18 -1.11 21.70 -5.72
N TRP A 19 -0.97 22.02 -4.44
CA TRP A 19 -0.50 21.07 -3.43
C TRP A 19 -0.93 21.48 -2.03
N ILE A 20 -0.92 20.49 -1.13
CA ILE A 20 -1.16 20.68 0.29
C ILE A 20 -0.14 19.90 1.13
N ASP A 21 0.49 20.59 2.06
CA ASP A 21 1.52 20.02 2.94
C ASP A 21 1.26 20.31 4.42
N GLY A 22 1.95 19.57 5.28
CA GLY A 22 1.85 19.67 6.74
C GLY A 22 0.71 18.87 7.34
N GLY A 23 0.30 19.29 8.53
CA GLY A 23 -0.68 18.61 9.36
C GLY A 23 -0.10 17.50 10.24
N VAL A 24 -0.98 16.92 11.05
CA VAL A 24 -0.66 15.78 11.90
C VAL A 24 -0.48 14.54 11.01
N HIS A 25 0.59 13.79 11.25
CA HIS A 25 0.85 12.52 10.58
C HIS A 25 1.03 12.59 9.05
N SER A 26 1.71 13.62 8.53
CA SER A 26 1.97 13.80 7.09
C SER A 26 2.57 12.57 6.41
N ASN A 27 3.47 11.83 7.09
CA ASN A 27 4.08 10.63 6.52
C ASN A 27 3.10 9.44 6.45
N ARG A 28 2.21 9.29 7.44
CA ARG A 28 1.13 8.28 7.37
C ARG A 28 0.11 8.61 6.28
N ILE A 29 -0.26 9.88 6.13
CA ILE A 29 -1.15 10.35 5.06
C ILE A 29 -0.52 10.01 3.71
N TRP A 30 0.72 10.46 3.49
CA TRP A 30 1.48 10.16 2.29
C TRP A 30 1.44 8.68 1.95
N LEU A 31 1.83 7.84 2.91
CA LEU A 31 1.90 6.41 2.72
C LEU A 31 0.57 5.79 2.30
N ARG A 32 -0.54 6.11 2.98
CA ARG A 32 -1.89 5.64 2.58
C ARG A 32 -2.20 5.97 1.12
N HIS A 33 -1.91 7.21 0.70
CA HIS A 33 -2.19 7.67 -0.65
C HIS A 33 -1.28 7.03 -1.70
N ILE A 34 0.01 6.86 -1.41
CA ILE A 34 0.93 6.12 -2.29
C ILE A 34 0.44 4.70 -2.52
N ILE A 35 0.07 4.00 -1.46
CA ILE A 35 -0.38 2.62 -1.58
C ILE A 35 -1.69 2.56 -2.36
N LYS A 36 -2.61 3.49 -2.10
CA LYS A 36 -3.92 3.51 -2.74
C LYS A 36 -3.85 3.80 -4.23
N TYR A 37 -3.06 4.80 -4.61
CA TYR A 37 -3.07 5.34 -5.98
C TYR A 37 -1.89 4.88 -6.83
N PHE A 38 -0.75 4.52 -6.22
CA PHE A 38 0.51 4.23 -6.91
C PHE A 38 1.05 2.83 -6.55
N SER A 39 0.16 1.87 -6.28
CA SER A 39 0.51 0.53 -5.78
C SER A 39 1.39 -0.31 -6.72
N GLU A 40 1.51 0.10 -7.98
CA GLU A 40 2.32 -0.53 -9.03
C GLU A 40 3.74 0.07 -9.12
N ILE A 41 4.01 1.14 -8.37
CA ILE A 41 5.23 1.94 -8.48
C ILE A 41 6.09 1.72 -7.25
N ASN A 42 7.29 1.20 -7.47
CA ASN A 42 8.32 1.17 -6.44
C ASN A 42 8.97 2.56 -6.31
N ILE A 43 8.39 3.41 -5.45
CA ILE A 43 8.89 4.76 -5.16
C ILE A 43 10.31 4.74 -4.57
N ASP A 44 10.69 3.67 -3.87
CA ASP A 44 11.99 3.55 -3.21
C ASP A 44 13.16 3.42 -4.22
N THR A 45 12.88 3.06 -5.48
CA THR A 45 13.88 3.03 -6.55
C THR A 45 14.19 4.41 -7.15
N MET A 46 13.46 5.44 -6.75
CA MET A 46 13.63 6.79 -7.26
C MET A 46 14.75 7.49 -6.50
N LYS A 47 15.89 7.63 -7.15
CA LYS A 47 17.02 8.39 -6.62
C LYS A 47 16.71 9.89 -6.70
N PHE A 48 16.62 10.54 -5.53
CA PHE A 48 16.58 11.99 -5.40
C PHE A 48 17.95 12.48 -4.95
N SER A 49 18.43 13.59 -5.51
CA SER A 49 19.71 14.17 -5.08
C SER A 49 19.54 14.77 -3.68
N PRO A 50 20.43 14.50 -2.71
CA PRO A 50 20.40 15.15 -1.39
C PRO A 50 20.53 16.68 -1.45
N GLU A 51 20.98 17.22 -2.58
CA GLU A 51 21.22 18.64 -2.83
C GLU A 51 19.94 19.42 -3.18
N GLU A 52 18.87 18.71 -3.49
CA GLU A 52 17.56 19.27 -3.82
C GLU A 52 16.86 19.77 -2.54
N LYS A 53 17.19 21.02 -2.14
CA LYS A 53 16.53 21.76 -1.03
C LYS A 53 15.09 22.16 -1.36
N TYR A 54 14.24 21.22 -1.75
CA TYR A 54 12.85 21.53 -2.06
C TYR A 54 12.01 21.61 -0.78
N GLN A 55 11.10 22.59 -0.74
CA GLN A 55 10.20 22.76 0.41
C GLN A 55 9.23 21.58 0.55
N CYS A 56 8.81 20.97 -0.57
CA CYS A 56 7.80 19.90 -0.59
C CYS A 56 8.29 18.65 -1.32
N HIS A 57 8.99 17.77 -0.59
CA HIS A 57 9.54 16.51 -1.12
C HIS A 57 8.48 15.58 -1.74
N GLN A 58 7.31 15.47 -1.09
CA GLN A 58 6.20 14.63 -1.55
C GLN A 58 5.64 15.08 -2.89
N TYR A 59 5.54 16.38 -3.11
CA TYR A 59 5.13 16.94 -4.40
C TYR A 59 6.16 16.64 -5.50
N GLN A 60 7.46 16.74 -5.20
CA GLN A 60 8.51 16.40 -6.16
C GLN A 60 8.45 14.95 -6.61
N ILE A 61 8.17 14.02 -5.68
CA ILE A 61 7.99 12.62 -6.02
C ILE A 61 6.87 12.46 -7.05
N ILE A 62 5.69 13.06 -6.81
CA ILE A 62 4.54 13.01 -7.73
C ILE A 62 4.92 13.59 -9.10
N LYS A 63 5.63 14.72 -9.11
CA LYS A 63 6.11 15.35 -10.33
C LYS A 63 7.06 14.42 -11.11
N THR A 64 8.04 13.84 -10.46
CA THR A 64 9.01 12.93 -11.09
C THR A 64 8.31 11.71 -11.70
N ILE A 65 7.33 11.11 -11.00
CA ILE A 65 6.60 9.94 -11.53
C ILE A 65 5.69 10.27 -12.71
N LEU A 66 5.08 11.46 -12.72
CA LEU A 66 4.34 11.98 -13.88
C LEU A 66 5.26 12.22 -15.08
N GLN A 67 6.42 12.85 -14.87
CA GLN A 67 7.39 13.12 -15.94
C GLN A 67 7.94 11.82 -16.54
N LYS A 68 8.14 10.79 -15.70
CA LYS A 68 8.53 9.44 -16.13
C LYS A 68 7.38 8.62 -16.72
N LYS A 69 6.15 9.17 -16.80
CA LYS A 69 4.95 8.50 -17.29
C LYS A 69 4.62 7.20 -16.55
N LEU A 70 4.98 7.12 -15.27
CA LEU A 70 4.65 5.98 -14.40
C LEU A 70 3.23 6.09 -13.86
N ILE A 71 2.71 7.32 -13.75
CA ILE A 71 1.30 7.61 -13.51
C ILE A 71 0.80 8.60 -14.57
N ASP A 72 -0.52 8.62 -14.75
CA ASP A 72 -1.18 9.66 -15.51
C ASP A 72 -1.64 10.83 -14.63
N ARG A 73 -2.12 11.90 -15.28
CA ARG A 73 -2.60 13.11 -14.60
C ARG A 73 -3.86 12.87 -13.77
N GLU A 74 -4.70 11.93 -14.16
CA GLU A 74 -5.95 11.61 -13.47
C GLU A 74 -5.66 10.92 -12.13
N GLN A 75 -4.72 9.98 -12.10
CA GLN A 75 -4.22 9.33 -10.89
C GLN A 75 -3.63 10.35 -9.92
N ALA A 76 -2.80 11.28 -10.42
CA ALA A 76 -2.25 12.36 -9.59
C ALA A 76 -3.34 13.30 -9.04
N GLN A 77 -4.31 13.68 -9.87
CA GLN A 77 -5.46 14.51 -9.46
C GLN A 77 -6.27 13.83 -8.36
N LYS A 78 -6.63 12.54 -8.54
CA LYS A 78 -7.38 11.77 -7.53
C LYS A 78 -6.62 11.65 -6.22
N MET A 79 -5.31 11.42 -6.28
CA MET A 79 -4.45 11.35 -5.09
C MET A 79 -4.43 12.68 -4.34
N ILE A 80 -4.17 13.78 -5.05
CA ILE A 80 -4.14 15.13 -4.45
C ILE A 80 -5.50 15.50 -3.87
N ALA A 81 -6.59 15.27 -4.59
CA ALA A 81 -7.95 15.51 -4.12
C ALA A 81 -8.25 14.73 -2.83
N SER A 82 -7.93 13.43 -2.80
CA SER A 82 -8.16 12.58 -1.63
C SER A 82 -7.30 13.00 -0.43
N ARG A 83 -6.05 13.41 -0.66
CA ARG A 83 -5.19 14.01 0.37
C ARG A 83 -5.78 15.31 0.92
N THR A 84 -6.29 16.19 0.05
CA THR A 84 -6.91 17.45 0.44
C THR A 84 -8.16 17.23 1.30
N GLN A 85 -9.04 16.31 0.93
CA GLN A 85 -10.23 15.97 1.74
C GLN A 85 -9.85 15.46 3.13
N GLU A 86 -8.81 14.62 3.21
CA GLU A 86 -8.31 14.09 4.49
C GLU A 86 -7.75 15.19 5.40
N ILE A 87 -7.07 16.18 4.84
CA ILE A 87 -6.57 17.34 5.58
C ILE A 87 -7.71 18.29 5.98
N PHE A 88 -8.72 18.49 5.13
CA PHE A 88 -9.90 19.26 5.53
C PHE A 88 -10.60 18.65 6.74
N CYS A 89 -10.70 17.32 6.79
CA CYS A 89 -11.23 16.63 7.97
C CYS A 89 -10.44 16.98 9.25
N ASP A 90 -9.10 17.06 9.17
CA ASP A 90 -8.26 17.47 10.29
C ASP A 90 -8.45 18.93 10.68
N ILE A 91 -8.57 19.82 9.69
CA ILE A 91 -8.81 21.25 9.91
C ILE A 91 -10.15 21.46 10.60
N PHE A 92 -11.24 20.82 10.14
CA PHE A 92 -12.55 20.96 10.77
C PHE A 92 -12.59 20.38 12.19
N TYR A 93 -11.85 19.29 12.44
CA TYR A 93 -11.63 18.80 13.79
C TYR A 93 -10.98 19.86 14.67
N GLU A 94 -9.90 20.48 14.19
CA GLU A 94 -9.14 21.47 14.94
C GLU A 94 -9.90 22.79 15.14
N GLU A 95 -10.68 23.24 14.15
CA GLU A 95 -11.54 24.44 14.26
C GLU A 95 -12.62 24.28 15.33
N ASN A 96 -13.13 23.07 15.54
CA ASN A 96 -14.07 22.78 16.63
C ASN A 96 -13.42 22.85 18.02
N GLN A 97 -12.10 22.67 18.11
CA GLN A 97 -11.36 22.68 19.39
C GLN A 97 -10.75 24.05 19.69
N ARG A 98 -10.32 24.78 18.65
CA ARG A 98 -9.63 26.05 18.79
C ARG A 98 -9.78 26.92 17.55
N LYS A 99 -9.63 28.23 17.75
CA LYS A 99 -9.58 29.18 16.63
C LYS A 99 -8.29 29.00 15.83
N LEU A 100 -8.43 28.78 14.52
CA LEU A 100 -7.30 28.75 13.59
C LEU A 100 -7.00 30.16 13.05
N ALA A 101 -5.75 30.36 12.66
CA ALA A 101 -5.28 31.60 12.03
C ALA A 101 -4.81 31.30 10.60
N ILE A 102 -5.17 32.18 9.67
CA ILE A 102 -4.78 32.09 8.27
C ILE A 102 -3.72 33.14 7.99
N LYS A 103 -2.61 32.73 7.38
CA LYS A 103 -1.57 33.62 6.88
C LYS A 103 -1.44 33.45 5.37
N ILE A 104 -1.64 34.54 4.63
CA ILE A 104 -1.43 34.56 3.18
C ILE A 104 0.01 34.99 2.92
N ILE A 105 0.75 34.19 2.17
CA ILE A 105 2.14 34.47 1.78
C ILE A 105 2.14 34.65 0.26
N PRO A 106 2.28 35.88 -0.26
CA PRO A 106 2.36 36.10 -1.69
C PRO A 106 3.67 35.51 -2.22
N MET A 107 3.60 34.80 -3.34
CA MET A 107 4.76 34.22 -4.03
C MET A 107 4.71 34.61 -5.51
N THR A 108 5.85 35.02 -6.06
CA THR A 108 5.98 35.19 -7.51
C THR A 108 6.05 33.82 -8.20
N PRO A 109 5.69 33.71 -9.50
CA PRO A 109 5.85 32.47 -10.25
C PRO A 109 7.29 31.92 -10.20
N GLN A 110 8.30 32.79 -10.23
CA GLN A 110 9.71 32.39 -10.09
C GLN A 110 10.01 31.79 -8.71
N GLN A 111 9.46 32.36 -7.63
CA GLN A 111 9.63 31.82 -6.28
C GLN A 111 8.92 30.46 -6.12
N LEU A 112 7.76 30.29 -6.75
CA LEU A 112 7.00 29.04 -6.74
C LEU A 112 7.76 27.93 -7.50
N LEU A 113 8.28 28.25 -8.69
CA LEU A 113 9.14 27.36 -9.47
C LEU A 113 10.43 27.01 -8.74
N ALA A 114 11.09 27.98 -8.10
CA ALA A 114 12.30 27.77 -7.32
C ALA A 114 12.05 26.88 -6.07
N ALA A 115 10.84 26.93 -5.50
CA ALA A 115 10.41 26.00 -4.46
C ALA A 115 10.08 24.60 -4.99
N GLY A 116 10.15 24.42 -6.32
CA GLY A 116 9.98 23.16 -7.04
C GLY A 116 8.57 22.92 -7.59
N PHE A 117 7.63 23.84 -7.38
CA PHE A 117 6.24 23.69 -7.84
C PHE A 117 6.10 24.01 -9.32
N GLU A 118 5.58 23.07 -10.10
CA GLU A 118 5.24 23.28 -11.51
C GLU A 118 3.74 23.56 -11.67
N PRO A 119 3.37 24.71 -12.27
CA PRO A 119 1.97 25.12 -12.37
C PRO A 119 1.06 24.20 -13.20
N SER A 120 1.64 23.37 -14.07
CA SER A 120 0.93 22.44 -14.95
C SER A 120 0.48 21.15 -14.25
N LEU A 121 0.96 20.92 -13.02
CA LEU A 121 0.71 19.72 -12.25
C LEU A 121 -0.52 19.93 -11.36
N VAL A 122 -1.65 19.43 -11.86
CA VAL A 122 -2.89 19.21 -11.11
C VAL A 122 -3.63 20.48 -10.71
N ILE A 123 -4.84 20.59 -11.23
CA ILE A 123 -5.79 21.65 -10.95
C ILE A 123 -7.02 20.94 -10.38
N THR A 124 -7.31 21.18 -9.10
CA THR A 124 -8.53 20.64 -8.47
C THR A 124 -9.43 21.79 -8.03
N ASN A 125 -10.74 21.62 -8.16
CA ASN A 125 -11.71 22.60 -7.65
C ASN A 125 -11.78 22.50 -6.12
N ILE A 126 -10.97 23.31 -5.45
CA ILE A 126 -10.90 23.33 -3.98
C ILE A 126 -12.25 23.65 -3.33
N LYS A 127 -13.11 24.43 -3.99
CA LYS A 127 -14.42 24.82 -3.43
C LYS A 127 -15.35 23.62 -3.31
N GLU A 128 -15.38 22.77 -4.33
CA GLU A 128 -16.15 21.52 -4.32
C GLU A 128 -15.63 20.57 -3.24
N LEU A 129 -14.31 20.33 -3.21
CA LEU A 129 -13.70 19.48 -2.18
C LEU A 129 -13.98 19.99 -0.76
N LEU A 130 -13.93 21.31 -0.56
CA LEU A 130 -14.22 21.93 0.73
C LEU A 130 -15.68 21.69 1.14
N GLN A 131 -16.63 21.93 0.22
CA GLN A 131 -18.06 21.70 0.47
C GLN A 131 -18.36 20.24 0.80
N GLU A 132 -17.86 19.29 0.01
CA GLU A 132 -18.05 17.86 0.24
C GLU A 132 -17.45 17.40 1.58
N SER A 133 -16.24 17.87 1.88
CA SER A 133 -15.56 17.54 3.14
C SER A 133 -16.30 18.11 4.34
N GLN A 134 -16.81 19.34 4.21
CA GLN A 134 -17.58 20.01 5.27
C GLN A 134 -18.91 19.29 5.53
N GLN A 135 -19.65 18.94 4.47
CA GLN A 135 -20.91 18.19 4.60
C GLN A 135 -20.69 16.83 5.28
N SER A 136 -19.66 16.09 4.83
CA SER A 136 -19.30 14.79 5.40
C SER A 136 -18.93 14.92 6.88
N TYR A 137 -18.16 15.95 7.23
CA TYR A 137 -17.76 16.19 8.61
C TYR A 137 -18.94 16.61 9.49
N VAL A 138 -19.79 17.53 9.04
CA VAL A 138 -21.00 17.93 9.78
C VAL A 138 -21.91 16.72 10.05
N SER A 139 -22.11 15.86 9.05
CA SER A 139 -22.88 14.63 9.22
C SER A 139 -22.29 13.68 10.27
N PHE A 140 -20.96 13.54 10.30
CA PHE A 140 -20.26 12.74 11.31
C PHE A 140 -20.45 13.31 12.73
N ILE A 141 -20.35 14.62 12.88
CA ILE A 141 -20.52 15.31 14.17
C ILE A 141 -21.95 15.14 14.68
N GLN A 142 -22.96 15.29 13.82
CA GLN A 142 -24.38 15.09 14.16
C GLN A 142 -24.67 13.66 14.65
N GLN A 143 -23.90 12.67 14.22
CA GLN A 143 -24.02 11.27 14.64
C GLN A 143 -23.21 10.94 15.91
N GLY A 144 -22.67 11.96 16.60
CA GLY A 144 -21.97 11.81 17.89
C GLY A 144 -20.45 11.87 17.81
N GLY A 145 -19.88 12.22 16.66
CA GLY A 145 -18.43 12.31 16.45
C GLY A 145 -17.72 13.55 17.02
N VAL A 146 -18.42 14.41 17.79
CA VAL A 146 -17.96 15.75 18.20
C VAL A 146 -16.52 15.79 18.74
N SER A 147 -16.16 14.82 19.59
CA SER A 147 -14.85 14.76 20.27
C SER A 147 -13.94 13.66 19.71
N PHE A 148 -14.25 13.14 18.52
CA PHE A 148 -13.53 12.01 17.94
C PHE A 148 -12.45 12.50 16.97
N SER A 149 -11.18 12.21 17.27
CA SER A 149 -10.08 12.45 16.33
C SER A 149 -9.74 11.19 15.54
N PHE A 150 -9.80 11.28 14.22
CA PHE A 150 -9.38 10.21 13.32
C PHE A 150 -7.85 9.96 13.34
N ASN A 151 -7.07 10.90 13.88
CA ASN A 151 -5.61 10.79 13.99
C ASN A 151 -5.16 10.03 15.26
N TYR A 152 -6.08 9.66 16.16
CA TYR A 152 -5.71 8.89 17.35
C TYR A 152 -5.73 7.39 17.06
N ALA A 153 -4.96 6.64 17.83
CA ALA A 153 -4.89 5.19 17.75
C ALA A 153 -5.83 4.54 18.77
N PRO A 154 -6.68 3.60 18.35
CA PRO A 154 -7.48 2.84 19.29
C PRO A 154 -6.65 1.79 20.01
N PHE A 155 -6.92 1.60 21.30
CA PHE A 155 -6.42 0.46 22.06
C PHE A 155 -7.51 -0.11 22.97
N ILE A 156 -7.54 -1.44 23.08
CA ILE A 156 -8.50 -2.16 23.92
C ILE A 156 -8.02 -2.10 25.38
N THR A 157 -8.88 -1.60 26.26
CA THR A 157 -8.64 -1.52 27.71
C THR A 157 -9.25 -2.69 28.47
N ASN A 158 -10.35 -3.27 27.95
CA ASN A 158 -11.00 -4.43 28.55
C ASN A 158 -11.31 -5.50 27.50
N LYS A 159 -10.42 -6.47 27.36
CA LYS A 159 -10.54 -7.56 26.37
C LYS A 159 -11.68 -8.53 26.66
N GLU A 160 -11.98 -8.77 27.93
CA GLU A 160 -13.04 -9.71 28.32
C GLU A 160 -14.42 -9.11 28.04
N ALA A 161 -14.66 -7.86 28.44
CA ALA A 161 -15.91 -7.18 28.12
C ALA A 161 -16.14 -7.11 26.61
N LEU A 162 -15.10 -6.71 25.85
CA LEU A 162 -15.21 -6.62 24.41
C LEU A 162 -15.57 -7.96 23.74
N LYS A 163 -15.03 -9.07 24.24
CA LYS A 163 -15.29 -10.41 23.69
C LYS A 163 -16.76 -10.81 23.80
N HIS A 164 -17.48 -10.30 24.79
CA HIS A 164 -18.92 -10.53 24.96
C HIS A 164 -19.79 -9.49 24.23
N GLU A 165 -19.24 -8.33 23.90
CA GLU A 165 -19.95 -7.24 23.21
C GLU A 165 -19.95 -7.39 21.68
N VAL A 166 -18.99 -8.13 21.08
CA VAL A 166 -18.85 -8.23 19.62
C VAL A 166 -18.75 -9.67 19.09
N PRO A 167 -19.15 -9.93 17.82
CA PRO A 167 -18.95 -11.24 17.20
C PRO A 167 -17.47 -11.66 17.12
N PRO A 168 -17.14 -12.97 17.13
CA PRO A 168 -15.75 -13.45 17.17
C PRO A 168 -14.84 -12.88 16.07
N HIS A 169 -15.32 -12.82 14.83
CA HIS A 169 -14.53 -12.26 13.70
C HIS A 169 -14.30 -10.75 13.82
N ILE A 170 -15.18 -10.00 14.50
CA ILE A 170 -14.97 -8.58 14.80
C ILE A 170 -13.98 -8.42 15.95
N TYR A 171 -14.08 -9.28 16.97
CA TYR A 171 -13.15 -9.31 18.08
C TYR A 171 -11.70 -9.51 17.61
N GLU A 172 -11.47 -10.47 16.70
CA GLU A 172 -10.15 -10.71 16.12
C GLU A 172 -9.59 -9.47 15.41
N ASN A 173 -10.41 -8.79 14.59
CA ASN A 173 -10.01 -7.53 13.96
C ASN A 173 -9.67 -6.45 14.99
N PHE A 174 -10.47 -6.30 16.04
CA PHE A 174 -10.19 -5.32 17.08
C PHE A 174 -8.89 -5.65 17.80
N VAL A 175 -8.65 -6.92 18.16
CA VAL A 175 -7.39 -7.33 18.79
C VAL A 175 -6.19 -7.09 17.88
N GLN A 176 -6.33 -7.35 16.57
CA GLN A 176 -5.26 -7.15 15.60
C GLN A 176 -4.90 -5.67 15.40
N TYR A 177 -5.90 -4.79 15.28
CA TYR A 177 -5.69 -3.41 14.83
C TYR A 177 -5.84 -2.35 15.94
N PHE A 178 -6.54 -2.65 17.04
CA PHE A 178 -6.76 -1.72 18.16
C PHE A 178 -5.74 -2.01 19.26
N ASN A 179 -4.47 -1.86 18.89
CA ASN A 179 -3.29 -2.12 19.71
C ASN A 179 -2.46 -0.86 19.99
N GLY A 180 -2.99 0.32 19.67
CA GLY A 180 -2.31 1.60 19.86
C GLY A 180 -1.21 1.93 18.84
N GLN A 181 -1.04 1.15 17.76
CA GLN A 181 0.03 1.38 16.77
C GLN A 181 -0.43 2.07 15.47
N ASN A 182 -1.73 2.02 15.18
CA ASN A 182 -2.33 2.53 13.95
C ASN A 182 -3.40 3.57 14.30
N THR A 183 -3.44 4.71 13.60
CA THR A 183 -4.54 5.66 13.76
C THR A 183 -5.85 5.09 13.21
N ILE A 184 -7.00 5.65 13.56
CA ILE A 184 -8.30 5.25 12.99
C ILE A 184 -8.27 5.30 11.46
N LYS A 185 -7.66 6.34 10.86
CA LYS A 185 -7.46 6.42 9.41
C LYS A 185 -6.68 5.23 8.84
N ASN A 186 -5.61 4.81 9.53
CA ASN A 186 -4.83 3.65 9.12
C ASN A 186 -5.58 2.33 9.30
N VAL A 187 -6.36 2.19 10.38
CA VAL A 187 -7.17 0.99 10.62
C VAL A 187 -8.25 0.86 9.54
N ALA A 188 -8.99 1.94 9.25
CA ALA A 188 -9.97 1.97 8.17
C ALA A 188 -9.36 1.54 6.82
N PHE A 189 -8.19 2.08 6.50
CA PHE A 189 -7.45 1.74 5.29
C PHE A 189 -7.03 0.26 5.26
N LYS A 190 -6.47 -0.29 6.35
CA LYS A 190 -6.00 -1.68 6.41
C LYS A 190 -7.14 -2.70 6.36
N LEU A 191 -8.32 -2.35 6.88
CA LEU A 191 -9.51 -3.20 6.88
C LEU A 191 -10.37 -3.03 5.62
N ASP A 192 -10.00 -2.13 4.71
CA ASP A 192 -10.81 -1.71 3.57
C ASP A 192 -12.25 -1.33 3.99
N LYS A 193 -12.34 -0.43 4.99
CA LYS A 193 -13.60 0.04 5.55
C LYS A 193 -13.75 1.54 5.37
N ASP A 194 -15.00 1.97 5.24
CA ASP A 194 -15.36 3.38 5.29
C ASP A 194 -14.95 3.99 6.65
N LEU A 195 -14.23 5.11 6.59
CA LEU A 195 -13.64 5.78 7.75
C LEU A 195 -14.71 6.22 8.77
N THR A 196 -15.78 6.84 8.26
CA THR A 196 -16.85 7.41 9.07
C THR A 196 -17.64 6.29 9.74
N LYS A 197 -18.03 5.26 8.99
CA LYS A 197 -18.74 4.09 9.55
C LYS A 197 -17.92 3.37 10.60
N LEU A 198 -16.61 3.17 10.36
CA LEU A 198 -15.72 2.58 11.36
C LEU A 198 -15.69 3.45 12.62
N ALA A 199 -15.46 4.76 12.50
CA ALA A 199 -15.42 5.64 13.67
C ALA A 199 -16.72 5.63 14.46
N LEU A 200 -17.88 5.73 13.79
CA LEU A 200 -19.19 5.67 14.43
C LEU A 200 -19.41 4.33 15.15
N SER A 201 -18.95 3.21 14.58
CA SER A 201 -19.03 1.91 15.22
C SER A 201 -18.18 1.79 16.49
N ILE A 202 -17.13 2.62 16.63
CA ILE A 202 -16.22 2.60 17.79
C ILE A 202 -16.74 3.45 18.95
N ILE A 203 -17.54 4.49 18.68
CA ILE A 203 -18.05 5.43 19.68
C ILE A 203 -18.70 4.77 20.91
N PRO A 204 -19.55 3.73 20.78
CA PRO A 204 -20.16 3.06 21.94
C PRO A 204 -19.11 2.53 22.93
N TYR A 205 -18.02 1.95 22.42
CA TYR A 205 -16.94 1.36 23.24
C TYR A 205 -16.05 2.42 23.90
N LEU A 206 -16.03 3.65 23.35
CA LEU A 206 -15.38 4.78 24.01
C LEU A 206 -16.18 5.22 25.25
N LYS A 207 -17.52 5.19 25.17
CA LYS A 207 -18.39 5.56 26.29
C LYS A 207 -18.29 4.57 27.46
N THR A 208 -18.15 3.29 27.16
CA THR A 208 -18.00 2.22 28.18
C THR A 208 -16.56 2.06 28.68
N ASN A 209 -15.59 2.82 28.13
CA ASN A 209 -14.16 2.63 28.37
C ASN A 209 -13.66 1.20 28.05
N THR A 210 -14.33 0.47 27.14
CA THR A 210 -13.83 -0.81 26.59
C THR A 210 -12.69 -0.58 25.59
N ILE A 211 -12.75 0.56 24.88
CA ILE A 211 -11.72 1.06 23.96
C ILE A 211 -11.37 2.48 24.36
N LYS A 212 -10.10 2.87 24.21
CA LYS A 212 -9.63 4.25 24.33
C LYS A 212 -8.88 4.68 23.09
N LEU A 213 -8.83 5.99 22.87
CA LEU A 213 -8.04 6.62 21.80
C LEU A 213 -6.82 7.31 22.41
N GLY A 214 -5.64 7.10 21.83
CA GLY A 214 -4.39 7.71 22.26
C GLY A 214 -3.65 8.41 21.12
N GLN A 215 -2.86 9.42 21.45
CA GLN A 215 -1.94 10.04 20.48
C GLN A 215 -0.78 9.10 20.18
N ILE A 216 -0.32 9.11 18.94
CA ILE A 216 0.87 8.38 18.50
C ILE A 216 1.76 9.30 17.67
N GLU A 217 3.05 8.97 17.58
CA GLU A 217 3.98 9.68 16.72
C GLU A 217 3.73 9.37 15.22
N ASP A 218 4.15 10.29 14.37
CA ASP A 218 4.17 10.05 12.93
C ASP A 218 5.19 8.96 12.56
N LEU A 219 5.05 8.42 11.36
CA LEU A 219 6.10 7.59 10.79
C LEU A 219 7.35 8.44 10.50
N PRO A 220 8.56 7.86 10.60
CA PRO A 220 9.76 8.55 10.14
C PRO A 220 9.70 8.80 8.63
N SER A 221 10.39 9.85 8.17
CA SER A 221 10.34 10.33 6.77
C SER A 221 10.83 9.33 5.71
N TYR A 222 11.39 8.19 6.11
CA TYR A 222 11.98 7.16 5.24
C TYR A 222 11.38 5.76 5.45
N VAL A 223 10.12 5.67 5.91
CA VAL A 223 9.44 4.37 5.91
C VAL A 223 9.22 3.94 4.46
N THR A 224 10.06 3.03 3.99
CA THR A 224 9.82 2.28 2.74
C THR A 224 8.45 1.63 2.84
N VAL A 225 7.67 1.69 1.77
CA VAL A 225 6.26 1.23 1.77
C VAL A 225 6.16 -0.22 2.27
N ASP A 226 7.18 -1.03 1.95
CA ASP A 226 7.35 -2.41 2.40
C ASP A 226 7.38 -2.56 3.93
N LYS A 227 8.07 -1.67 4.66
CA LYS A 227 8.21 -1.77 6.12
C LYS A 227 6.88 -1.58 6.86
N TYR A 228 5.98 -0.76 6.30
CA TYR A 228 4.71 -0.45 6.94
C TYR A 228 3.70 -1.61 6.85
N PHE A 229 3.82 -2.44 5.83
CA PHE A 229 3.03 -3.65 5.68
C PHE A 229 3.67 -4.89 6.33
N SER A 230 4.97 -4.87 6.64
CA SER A 230 5.61 -5.97 7.35
C SER A 230 5.28 -6.06 8.85
N ASN A 231 4.54 -5.11 9.44
CA ASN A 231 4.18 -5.11 10.86
C ASN A 231 2.72 -5.56 11.12
N SER A 232 2.41 -6.78 10.70
CA SER A 232 1.28 -7.54 11.27
C SER A 232 1.51 -9.04 11.14
N HIS A 233 2.48 -9.56 11.89
CA HIS A 233 2.43 -10.92 12.42
C HIS A 233 3.06 -10.95 13.82
N PRO A 234 2.46 -11.66 14.80
CA PRO A 234 3.11 -11.94 16.05
C PRO A 234 4.35 -12.81 15.79
N THR A 235 5.36 -12.57 16.62
CA THR A 235 6.59 -13.33 16.80
C THR A 235 6.46 -14.81 16.44
N GLN A 236 7.30 -15.34 15.54
CA GLN A 236 7.80 -16.72 15.61
C GLN A 236 8.98 -17.01 14.66
N VAL A 237 10.06 -17.50 15.29
CA VAL A 237 11.19 -18.35 14.84
C VAL A 237 11.81 -18.10 13.45
N ALA A 238 13.09 -17.71 13.46
CA ALA A 238 13.92 -17.55 12.26
C ALA A 238 14.14 -18.88 11.53
N VAL A 239 13.34 -19.13 10.49
CA VAL A 239 13.63 -20.11 9.44
C VAL A 239 14.43 -19.39 8.34
N LYS A 240 15.48 -20.05 7.84
CA LYS A 240 16.36 -19.55 6.78
C LYS A 240 15.51 -19.26 5.53
N LYS A 241 15.34 -17.98 5.18
CA LYS A 241 14.53 -17.56 4.02
C LYS A 241 15.12 -18.12 2.72
N THR A 242 14.46 -19.10 2.11
CA THR A 242 14.80 -19.58 0.76
C THR A 242 14.05 -18.75 -0.29
N ALA A 243 14.59 -18.65 -1.50
CA ALA A 243 14.01 -17.84 -2.56
C ALA A 243 13.10 -18.67 -3.49
N ILE A 244 11.97 -18.10 -3.90
CA ILE A 244 10.96 -18.69 -4.78
C ILE A 244 10.68 -17.71 -5.92
N ALA A 245 10.75 -18.18 -7.16
CA ALA A 245 10.53 -17.37 -8.34
C ALA A 245 9.15 -17.60 -8.96
N CYS A 246 8.57 -16.56 -9.56
CA CYS A 246 7.38 -16.65 -10.38
C CYS A 246 7.59 -15.89 -11.69
N ILE A 247 7.33 -16.56 -12.81
CA ILE A 247 7.41 -16.00 -14.16
C ILE A 247 5.99 -15.90 -14.71
N ASP A 248 5.45 -14.69 -14.76
CA ASP A 248 4.11 -14.41 -15.27
C ASP A 248 4.09 -12.96 -15.77
N ASP A 249 3.61 -12.75 -17.00
CA ASP A 249 3.55 -11.42 -17.62
C ASP A 249 2.43 -10.55 -17.04
N SER A 250 1.54 -11.12 -16.21
CA SER A 250 0.56 -10.38 -15.43
C SER A 250 1.15 -9.84 -14.12
N PRO A 251 1.24 -8.50 -13.96
CA PRO A 251 1.70 -7.90 -12.70
C PRO A 251 0.79 -8.25 -11.51
N LEU A 252 -0.51 -8.46 -11.77
CA LEU A 252 -1.49 -8.86 -10.76
C LEU A 252 -1.18 -10.25 -10.19
N ILE A 253 -0.84 -11.22 -11.05
CA ILE A 253 -0.45 -12.56 -10.61
C ILE A 253 0.86 -12.51 -9.84
N CYS A 254 1.86 -11.77 -10.33
CA CYS A 254 3.13 -11.59 -9.62
C CYS A 254 2.93 -10.94 -8.24
N LYS A 255 2.04 -9.95 -8.10
CA LYS A 255 1.72 -9.32 -6.81
C LYS A 255 1.03 -10.29 -5.85
N MET A 256 0.07 -11.07 -6.33
CA MET A 256 -0.59 -12.10 -5.53
C MET A 256 0.39 -13.18 -5.08
N MET A 257 1.23 -13.68 -6.00
CA MET A 257 2.27 -14.66 -5.70
C MET A 257 3.28 -14.12 -4.70
N ASN A 258 3.67 -12.84 -4.81
CA ASN A 258 4.52 -12.17 -3.83
C ASN A 258 3.90 -12.22 -2.42
N THR A 259 2.61 -11.89 -2.30
CA THR A 259 1.89 -11.92 -1.02
C THR A 259 1.88 -13.33 -0.43
N ILE A 260 1.56 -14.35 -1.24
CA ILE A 260 1.48 -15.74 -0.77
C ILE A 260 2.86 -16.28 -0.37
N VAL A 261 3.88 -16.06 -1.21
CA VAL A 261 5.26 -16.53 -0.97
C VAL A 261 5.87 -15.86 0.26
N ASN A 262 5.67 -14.55 0.44
CA ASN A 262 6.15 -13.86 1.64
C ASN A 262 5.40 -14.31 2.90
N LYS A 263 4.09 -14.58 2.80
CA LYS A 263 3.30 -15.16 3.90
C LYS A 263 3.83 -16.53 4.31
N ALA A 264 4.30 -17.32 3.36
CA ALA A 264 4.98 -18.60 3.61
C ALA A 264 6.40 -18.45 4.19
N GLY A 265 6.92 -17.23 4.37
CA GLY A 265 8.23 -16.98 4.97
C GLY A 265 9.41 -17.05 3.99
N HIS A 266 9.13 -17.14 2.69
CA HIS A 266 10.15 -17.23 1.63
C HIS A 266 10.40 -15.87 0.98
N GLN A 267 11.57 -15.71 0.34
CA GLN A 267 11.87 -14.55 -0.48
C GLN A 267 11.25 -14.71 -1.87
N PHE A 268 10.45 -13.76 -2.31
CA PHE A 268 9.87 -13.79 -3.65
C PHE A 268 10.78 -13.15 -4.71
N ILE A 269 10.80 -13.75 -5.91
CA ILE A 269 11.44 -13.22 -7.11
C ILE A 269 10.39 -13.19 -8.22
N GLY A 270 9.85 -12.01 -8.52
CA GLY A 270 8.91 -11.81 -9.63
C GLY A 270 9.63 -11.51 -10.93
N ILE A 271 9.27 -12.22 -12.00
CA ILE A 271 9.83 -12.04 -13.33
C ILE A 271 8.67 -11.79 -14.30
N ASN A 272 8.41 -10.52 -14.60
CA ASN A 272 7.31 -10.10 -15.47
C ASN A 272 7.68 -10.05 -16.95
N GLU A 273 8.98 -10.07 -17.27
CA GLU A 273 9.48 -10.15 -18.64
C GLU A 273 10.07 -11.54 -18.90
N PRO A 274 9.38 -12.43 -19.64
CA PRO A 274 9.80 -13.82 -19.81
C PRO A 274 11.20 -13.96 -20.45
N LEU A 275 11.61 -13.00 -21.28
CA LEU A 275 12.94 -12.94 -21.89
C LEU A 275 14.07 -12.72 -20.87
N GLN A 276 13.77 -12.09 -19.72
CA GLN A 276 14.72 -11.87 -18.64
C GLN A 276 14.75 -13.01 -17.63
N ALA A 277 13.93 -14.05 -17.79
CA ALA A 277 13.78 -15.10 -16.81
C ALA A 277 15.07 -15.86 -16.54
N ILE A 278 15.72 -16.38 -17.58
CA ILE A 278 16.92 -17.22 -17.42
C ILE A 278 18.07 -16.47 -16.71
N PRO A 279 18.46 -15.25 -17.14
CA PRO A 279 19.50 -14.48 -16.44
C PRO A 279 19.17 -14.23 -14.97
N GLN A 280 17.92 -13.90 -14.65
CA GLN A 280 17.50 -13.63 -13.28
C GLN A 280 17.47 -14.90 -12.41
N LEU A 281 17.00 -16.03 -12.95
CA LEU A 281 16.99 -17.31 -12.26
C LEU A 281 18.40 -17.81 -11.93
N ILE A 282 19.35 -17.67 -12.87
CA ILE A 282 20.76 -18.04 -12.65
C ILE A 282 21.37 -17.22 -11.50
N ARG A 283 21.08 -15.91 -11.48
CA ARG A 283 21.58 -15.00 -10.43
C ARG A 283 20.95 -15.30 -9.07
N ALA A 284 19.64 -15.53 -9.04
CA ALA A 284 18.88 -15.60 -7.81
C ALA A 284 18.81 -17.00 -7.18
N LYS A 285 19.08 -18.06 -7.97
CA LYS A 285 19.12 -19.47 -7.54
C LYS A 285 17.92 -19.87 -6.68
N PRO A 286 16.69 -19.73 -7.19
CA PRO A 286 15.50 -20.08 -6.43
C PRO A 286 15.43 -21.58 -6.16
N THR A 287 14.79 -21.92 -5.05
CA THR A 287 14.49 -23.30 -4.63
C THR A 287 13.20 -23.84 -5.26
N LEU A 288 12.35 -22.97 -5.81
CA LEU A 288 11.12 -23.32 -6.50
C LEU A 288 10.80 -22.25 -7.55
N ILE A 289 10.30 -22.66 -8.73
CA ILE A 289 9.92 -21.77 -9.82
C ILE A 289 8.47 -22.04 -10.22
N PHE A 290 7.63 -21.00 -10.20
CA PHE A 290 6.32 -20.99 -10.83
C PHE A 290 6.41 -20.37 -12.22
N VAL A 291 5.78 -20.97 -13.23
CA VAL A 291 5.84 -20.50 -14.63
C VAL A 291 4.45 -20.47 -15.23
N ASP A 292 4.04 -19.32 -15.77
CA ASP A 292 2.84 -19.23 -16.56
C ASP A 292 2.99 -19.97 -17.90
N LEU A 293 1.95 -20.70 -18.28
CA LEU A 293 1.90 -21.41 -19.53
C LEU A 293 1.55 -20.49 -20.70
N ALA A 294 0.73 -19.46 -20.46
CA ALA A 294 0.09 -18.65 -21.49
C ALA A 294 0.66 -17.22 -21.53
N MET A 295 1.90 -17.07 -21.98
CA MET A 295 2.54 -15.77 -22.17
C MET A 295 2.64 -15.39 -23.68
N PRO A 296 2.50 -14.10 -24.04
CA PRO A 296 2.36 -13.65 -25.43
C PRO A 296 3.65 -13.73 -26.26
N VAL A 297 4.83 -13.73 -25.63
CA VAL A 297 6.13 -13.65 -26.31
C VAL A 297 6.89 -14.98 -26.30
N ILE A 298 6.78 -15.76 -25.21
CA ILE A 298 7.48 -17.05 -25.04
C ILE A 298 6.49 -18.09 -24.57
N ASN A 299 6.53 -19.28 -25.16
CA ASN A 299 5.73 -20.41 -24.69
C ASN A 299 6.30 -20.93 -23.35
N GLY A 300 5.46 -21.01 -22.30
CA GLY A 300 5.88 -21.49 -20.97
C GLY A 300 6.51 -22.89 -20.98
N TYR A 301 6.10 -23.77 -21.91
CA TYR A 301 6.73 -25.09 -22.09
C TYR A 301 8.17 -24.98 -22.62
N GLU A 302 8.41 -24.08 -23.56
CA GLU A 302 9.73 -23.87 -24.14
C GLU A 302 10.67 -23.26 -23.10
N LEU A 303 10.18 -22.29 -22.32
CA LEU A 303 10.92 -21.69 -21.23
C LEU A 303 11.30 -22.74 -20.16
N CYS A 304 10.38 -23.63 -19.78
CA CYS A 304 10.67 -24.70 -18.84
C CYS A 304 11.74 -25.67 -19.38
N ASN A 305 11.67 -26.03 -20.66
CA ASN A 305 12.70 -26.86 -21.30
C ASN A 305 14.08 -26.18 -21.28
N GLN A 306 14.13 -24.86 -21.51
CA GLN A 306 15.38 -24.10 -21.41
C GLN A 306 15.92 -24.05 -19.98
N ILE A 307 15.05 -23.81 -18.98
CA ILE A 307 15.42 -23.85 -17.55
C ILE A 307 16.03 -25.21 -17.18
N LYS A 308 15.42 -26.31 -17.63
CA LYS A 308 15.90 -27.67 -17.34
C LYS A 308 17.20 -28.06 -18.04
N LYS A 309 17.62 -27.34 -19.08
CA LYS A 309 18.92 -27.52 -19.73
C LYS A 309 20.06 -26.79 -19.03
N ILE A 310 19.76 -25.87 -18.11
CA ILE A 310 20.76 -25.11 -17.35
C ILE A 310 21.20 -25.96 -16.15
N SER A 311 22.47 -26.33 -16.09
CA SER A 311 23.01 -27.23 -15.05
C SER A 311 22.70 -26.78 -13.61
N GLN A 312 22.69 -25.47 -13.36
CA GLN A 312 22.41 -24.88 -12.04
C GLN A 312 20.92 -24.88 -11.66
N LEU A 313 20.00 -25.07 -12.61
CA LEU A 313 18.55 -25.00 -12.40
C LEU A 313 17.82 -26.30 -12.76
N LYS A 314 18.54 -27.28 -13.32
CA LYS A 314 18.00 -28.56 -13.79
C LYS A 314 17.19 -29.28 -12.72
N GLU A 315 17.70 -29.30 -11.49
CA GLU A 315 17.06 -29.97 -10.34
C GLU A 315 16.06 -29.06 -9.61
N THR A 316 16.00 -27.76 -9.91
CA THR A 316 15.03 -26.85 -9.30
C THR A 316 13.61 -27.25 -9.72
N PRO A 317 12.71 -27.51 -8.77
CA PRO A 317 11.31 -27.82 -9.06
C PRO A 317 10.63 -26.70 -9.85
N VAL A 318 9.85 -27.07 -10.86
CA VAL A 318 9.10 -26.14 -11.70
C VAL A 318 7.62 -26.51 -11.64
N VAL A 319 6.78 -25.57 -11.23
CA VAL A 319 5.32 -25.73 -11.16
C VAL A 319 4.67 -24.81 -12.18
N MET A 320 3.89 -25.38 -13.09
CA MET A 320 3.22 -24.61 -14.13
C MET A 320 1.88 -24.05 -13.67
N LEU A 321 1.58 -22.82 -14.08
CA LEU A 321 0.29 -22.17 -13.90
C LEU A 321 -0.46 -22.22 -15.23
N THR A 322 -1.62 -22.87 -15.28
CA THR A 322 -2.37 -23.09 -16.54
C THR A 322 -3.84 -22.73 -16.42
N GLY A 323 -4.42 -22.08 -17.43
CA GLY A 323 -5.87 -21.88 -17.53
C GLY A 323 -6.60 -23.00 -18.28
N ARG A 324 -5.90 -24.09 -18.66
CA ARG A 324 -6.41 -25.18 -19.51
C ARG A 324 -6.58 -26.48 -18.73
N ASP A 325 -7.38 -27.41 -19.28
CA ASP A 325 -7.71 -28.68 -18.65
C ASP A 325 -6.48 -29.60 -18.44
N PHE A 326 -6.34 -30.09 -17.21
CA PHE A 326 -5.13 -30.74 -16.68
C PHE A 326 -4.79 -32.12 -17.23
N MET A 327 -5.74 -32.82 -17.86
CA MET A 327 -5.60 -34.26 -18.18
C MET A 327 -4.64 -34.51 -19.35
N ALA A 328 -4.67 -33.68 -20.40
CA ALA A 328 -3.80 -33.85 -21.58
C ALA A 328 -2.37 -33.32 -21.34
N GLU A 329 -2.19 -32.39 -20.41
CA GLU A 329 -0.91 -31.70 -20.16
C GLU A 329 0.03 -32.52 -19.25
N ARG A 330 -0.51 -33.37 -18.37
CA ARG A 330 0.28 -34.20 -17.42
C ARG A 330 1.25 -35.18 -18.09
N VAL A 331 0.90 -35.74 -19.25
CA VAL A 331 1.77 -36.70 -19.96
C VAL A 331 3.00 -35.99 -20.55
N LYS A 332 2.81 -34.83 -21.17
CA LYS A 332 3.91 -34.01 -21.72
C LYS A 332 4.82 -33.48 -20.61
N ALA A 333 4.23 -33.15 -19.47
CA ALA A 333 4.97 -32.60 -18.33
C ALA A 333 6.02 -33.52 -17.73
N LYS A 334 5.68 -34.81 -17.62
CA LYS A 334 6.58 -35.83 -17.06
C LYS A 334 7.82 -36.02 -17.92
N VAL A 335 7.70 -35.86 -19.24
CA VAL A 335 8.82 -35.92 -20.19
C VAL A 335 9.72 -34.68 -20.09
N MET A 336 9.16 -33.52 -19.74
CA MET A 336 9.88 -32.24 -19.67
C MET A 336 10.46 -31.92 -18.28
N GLY A 337 10.29 -32.81 -17.29
CA GLY A 337 10.82 -32.63 -15.93
C GLY A 337 10.07 -31.59 -15.08
N ILE A 338 8.82 -31.27 -15.43
CA ILE A 338 7.95 -30.37 -14.66
C ILE A 338 7.42 -31.11 -13.43
N SER A 339 7.43 -30.43 -12.29
CA SER A 339 7.12 -31.02 -10.98
C SER A 339 5.63 -31.07 -10.69
N ASP A 340 4.86 -30.04 -11.08
CA ASP A 340 3.41 -29.99 -10.85
C ASP A 340 2.68 -28.98 -11.75
N PHE A 341 1.35 -28.99 -11.67
CA PHE A 341 0.46 -28.00 -12.32
C PHE A 341 -0.55 -27.44 -11.34
N ILE A 342 -0.78 -26.13 -11.45
CA ILE A 342 -1.82 -25.42 -10.72
C ILE A 342 -2.69 -24.70 -11.74
N GLY A 343 -4.00 -24.89 -11.60
CA GLY A 343 -4.98 -24.26 -12.47
C GLY A 343 -5.23 -22.82 -12.07
N LYS A 344 -5.35 -21.94 -13.05
CA LYS A 344 -5.89 -20.59 -12.89
C LYS A 344 -7.43 -20.68 -12.82
N PRO A 345 -8.12 -19.93 -11.94
CA PRO A 345 -7.59 -18.85 -11.09
C PRO A 345 -6.72 -19.38 -9.93
N ILE A 346 -5.67 -18.62 -9.61
CA ILE A 346 -4.73 -18.98 -8.54
C ILE A 346 -5.46 -18.84 -7.20
N VAL A 347 -5.41 -19.92 -6.42
CA VAL A 347 -5.96 -19.98 -5.07
C VAL A 347 -4.80 -20.13 -4.10
N GLU A 348 -4.77 -19.30 -3.07
CA GLU A 348 -3.69 -19.24 -2.07
C GLU A 348 -3.30 -20.60 -1.52
N GLU A 349 -4.28 -21.41 -1.11
CA GLU A 349 -4.07 -22.76 -0.57
C GLU A 349 -3.26 -23.67 -1.51
N LYS A 350 -3.53 -23.61 -2.83
CA LYS A 350 -2.81 -24.45 -3.81
C LYS A 350 -1.34 -24.04 -3.94
N ILE A 351 -1.07 -22.74 -3.86
CA ILE A 351 0.29 -22.21 -3.89
C ILE A 351 1.04 -22.58 -2.61
N MET A 352 0.42 -22.41 -1.44
CA MET A 352 0.99 -22.80 -0.15
C MET A 352 1.37 -24.29 -0.13
N ASN A 353 0.46 -25.16 -0.55
CA ASN A 353 0.70 -26.61 -0.64
C ASN A 353 1.87 -26.95 -1.58
N ALA A 354 2.01 -26.25 -2.70
CA ALA A 354 3.14 -26.44 -3.61
C ALA A 354 4.46 -25.94 -3.02
N ILE A 355 4.45 -24.81 -2.30
CA ILE A 355 5.62 -24.29 -1.58
C ILE A 355 6.08 -25.30 -0.53
N GLU A 356 5.18 -25.77 0.35
CA GLU A 356 5.52 -26.75 1.39
C GLU A 356 6.08 -28.06 0.82
N LYS A 357 5.56 -28.49 -0.34
CA LYS A 357 5.97 -29.73 -0.99
C LYS A 357 7.34 -29.63 -1.66
N TYR A 358 7.66 -28.50 -2.30
CA TYR A 358 8.78 -28.38 -3.23
C TYR A 358 9.88 -27.39 -2.79
N ALA A 359 9.59 -26.38 -1.98
CA ALA A 359 10.58 -25.39 -1.52
C ALA A 359 11.31 -25.90 -0.26
N LYS A 360 12.31 -26.78 -0.45
CA LYS A 360 13.15 -27.35 0.62
C LYS A 360 14.49 -26.63 0.79
#